data_AF-A0A7S2BB59-F1
#
_entry.id   AF-A0A7S2BB59-F1
#
_cell.length_a   1.000
_cell.length_b   1.000
_cell.length_c   1.000
_cell.angle_alpha   90.00
_cell.angle_beta   90.00
_cell.angle_gamma   90.00
#
_symmetry.space_group_name_H-M   'P 1'
#
loop_
_entity.id
_entity.type
_entity.pdbx_description
1 polymer ?
#
loop_
_entity_poly.entity_id
_entity_poly.type
_entity_poly.pdbx_seq_one_letter_code
_entity_poly.pdbx_strand_id
1 'polypeptide(L)'
;PTLGMNEEYTLRVGPDAPIDLTASTRHGLNRGLETLLQVIRALVDIGVRGRRDTVTSYRAGQWPGRSSSGSSVTLAITDRPRFKWRGILVDSARHFTPVPLLARILKEMAHVKLNVLHWHLTDAVAFPLDLLDPSLQRLPVRDAKAPDERYSADAVAYVVELASNL
;
A
#
# COMPACT_ATOMS: atom_id res chain seq x y z
N PRO A 1 0.27 -8.35 -7.55
CA PRO A 1 0.05 -7.99 -8.98
C PRO A 1 0.93 -8.88 -9.85
N THR A 2 0.47 -9.29 -11.03
CA THR A 2 1.31 -10.07 -11.95
C THR A 2 2.38 -9.18 -12.58
N LEU A 3 3.53 -9.77 -12.93
CA LEU A 3 4.58 -9.06 -13.66
C LEU A 3 4.01 -8.57 -14.99
N GLY A 4 4.01 -7.26 -15.23
CA GLY A 4 3.44 -6.69 -16.46
C GLY A 4 2.11 -5.97 -16.31
N MET A 5 1.44 -6.10 -15.15
CA MET A 5 0.13 -5.49 -14.92
C MET A 5 0.17 -3.96 -15.03
N ASN A 6 -0.83 -3.36 -15.69
CA ASN A 6 -0.91 -1.91 -15.82
C ASN A 6 -1.31 -1.27 -14.49
N GLU A 7 -0.45 -0.38 -13.97
CA GLU A 7 -0.67 0.40 -12.74
C GLU A 7 -0.88 1.90 -13.04
N GLU A 8 -1.07 2.27 -14.30
CA GLU A 8 -1.36 3.64 -14.72
C GLU A 8 -2.75 4.09 -14.27
N TYR A 9 -2.86 5.37 -13.92
CA TYR A 9 -4.13 6.03 -13.60
C TYR A 9 -4.10 7.51 -13.98
N THR A 10 -5.30 8.09 -14.09
CA THR A 10 -5.50 9.53 -14.19
C THR A 10 -6.47 10.00 -13.12
N LEU A 11 -6.07 11.00 -12.34
CA LEU A 11 -6.86 11.67 -11.32
C LEU A 11 -7.11 13.12 -11.75
N ARG A 12 -8.39 13.52 -11.82
CA ARG A 12 -8.81 14.88 -12.12
C ARG A 12 -9.74 15.38 -11.02
N VAL A 13 -9.56 16.62 -10.60
CA VAL A 13 -10.43 17.31 -9.65
C VAL A 13 -10.95 18.57 -10.31
N GLY A 14 -12.26 18.63 -10.56
CA GLY A 14 -12.94 19.80 -11.12
C GLY A 14 -13.35 20.82 -10.05
N PRO A 15 -13.71 22.06 -10.43
CA PRO A 15 -14.19 23.08 -9.50
C PRO A 15 -15.59 22.79 -8.94
N ASP A 16 -16.46 22.08 -9.69
CA ASP A 16 -17.85 21.81 -9.29
C ASP A 16 -18.08 20.38 -8.76
N ALA A 17 -17.04 19.78 -8.19
CA ALA A 17 -17.06 18.56 -7.38
C ALA A 17 -17.02 17.14 -8.02
N PRO A 18 -16.82 16.88 -9.32
CA PRO A 18 -16.42 15.52 -9.72
C PRO A 18 -14.92 15.32 -9.49
N ILE A 19 -14.58 14.47 -8.52
CA ILE A 19 -13.31 13.76 -8.49
C ILE A 19 -13.45 12.62 -9.50
N ASP A 20 -12.69 12.68 -10.58
CA ASP A 20 -12.65 11.65 -11.60
C ASP A 20 -11.33 10.88 -11.48
N LEU A 21 -11.43 9.60 -11.11
CA LEU A 21 -10.29 8.69 -11.03
C LEU A 21 -10.51 7.54 -12.00
N THR A 22 -9.65 7.49 -13.03
CA THR A 22 -9.74 6.50 -14.11
C THR A 22 -8.49 5.64 -14.16
N ALA A 23 -8.66 4.35 -14.37
CA ALA A 23 -7.58 3.37 -14.54
C ALA A 23 -8.09 2.17 -15.33
N SER A 24 -7.20 1.50 -16.07
CA SER A 24 -7.57 0.29 -16.84
C SER A 24 -7.59 -0.98 -15.99
N THR A 25 -7.13 -0.92 -14.74
CA THR A 25 -7.08 -2.05 -13.81
C THR A 25 -7.41 -1.60 -12.38
N ARG A 26 -7.80 -2.56 -11.53
CA ARG A 26 -7.96 -2.34 -10.09
C ARG A 26 -6.69 -1.82 -9.41
N HIS A 27 -5.51 -2.22 -9.88
CA HIS A 27 -4.24 -1.81 -9.26
C HIS A 27 -3.92 -0.35 -9.58
N GLY A 28 -4.12 0.09 -10.84
CA GLY A 28 -4.04 1.51 -11.19
C GLY A 28 -5.03 2.34 -10.38
N LEU A 29 -6.26 1.84 -10.19
CA LEU A 29 -7.25 2.50 -9.34
C LEU A 29 -6.76 2.66 -7.89
N ASN A 30 -6.21 1.60 -7.28
CA ASN A 30 -5.62 1.67 -5.93
C ASN A 30 -4.47 2.68 -5.85
N ARG A 31 -3.57 2.75 -6.85
CA ARG A 31 -2.48 3.74 -6.90
C ARG A 31 -3.01 5.17 -6.98
N GLY A 32 -4.08 5.38 -7.74
CA GLY A 32 -4.74 6.65 -7.84
C GLY A 32 -5.48 7.05 -6.57
N LEU A 33 -6.14 6.11 -5.88
CA LEU A 33 -6.78 6.34 -4.60
C LEU A 33 -5.78 6.78 -3.53
N GLU A 34 -4.62 6.12 -3.45
CA GLU A 34 -3.55 6.53 -2.53
C GLU A 34 -3.08 7.97 -2.83
N THR A 35 -2.96 8.32 -4.10
CA THR A 35 -2.55 9.68 -4.50
C THR A 35 -3.63 10.71 -4.14
N LEU A 36 -4.90 10.37 -4.33
CA LEU A 36 -6.01 11.19 -3.87
C LEU A 36 -5.97 11.39 -2.35
N LEU A 37 -5.71 10.33 -1.57
CA LEU A 37 -5.56 10.43 -0.11
C LEU A 37 -4.41 11.35 0.29
N GLN A 38 -3.27 11.29 -0.41
CA GLN A 38 -2.13 12.19 -0.17
C GLN A 38 -2.49 13.66 -0.46
N VAL A 39 -3.22 13.93 -1.55
CA VAL A 39 -3.71 15.27 -1.87
C VAL A 39 -4.67 15.77 -0.78
N ILE A 40 -5.63 14.94 -0.35
CA ILE A 40 -6.57 15.32 0.71
C ILE A 40 -5.84 15.63 2.02
N ARG A 41 -4.90 14.78 2.43
CA ARG A 41 -4.08 15.00 3.65
C ARG A 41 -3.30 16.31 3.59
N ALA A 42 -2.64 16.58 2.46
CA ALA A 42 -1.91 17.82 2.27
C ALA A 42 -2.83 19.07 2.37
N LEU A 43 -4.04 19.00 1.80
CA LEU A 43 -5.01 20.09 1.88
C LEU A 43 -5.52 20.32 3.31
N VAL A 44 -5.81 19.24 4.05
CA VAL A 44 -6.20 19.33 5.47
C VAL A 44 -5.09 19.98 6.30
N ASP A 45 -3.83 19.57 6.10
CA ASP A 45 -2.69 20.12 6.83
C ASP A 45 -2.48 21.62 6.57
N ILE A 46 -2.66 22.06 5.31
CA ILE A 46 -2.62 23.49 4.94
C ILE A 46 -3.72 24.26 5.68
N GLY A 47 -4.91 23.69 5.84
CA GLY A 47 -6.04 24.33 6.53
C GLY A 47 -5.89 24.45 8.01
N VAL A 48 -5.41 23.39 8.64
CA VAL A 48 -5.15 23.36 10.08
C VAL A 48 -4.06 24.38 10.43
N ARG A 49 -3.03 24.55 9.58
CA ARG A 49 -2.00 25.58 9.80
C ARG A 49 -2.51 27.01 9.60
N GLY A 50 -3.62 27.20 8.89
CA GLY A 50 -4.23 28.51 8.62
C GLY A 50 -5.17 29.03 9.71
N ARG A 51 -5.71 28.18 10.61
CA ARG A 51 -6.68 28.59 11.65
C ARG A 51 -6.78 27.57 12.81
N ARG A 52 -6.83 28.06 14.06
CA ARG A 52 -7.06 27.23 15.26
C ARG A 52 -8.35 26.40 15.13
N ASP A 53 -8.19 25.07 15.13
CA ASP A 53 -9.17 24.02 15.50
C ASP A 53 -10.58 24.02 14.87
N THR A 54 -10.78 24.62 13.70
CA THR A 54 -12.03 24.45 12.94
C THR A 54 -11.76 24.38 11.44
N VAL A 55 -11.83 23.18 10.86
CA VAL A 55 -11.81 22.98 9.40
C VAL A 55 -13.21 23.28 8.86
N THR A 56 -13.50 24.55 8.61
CA THR A 56 -14.74 24.97 7.94
C THR A 56 -14.56 24.74 6.44
N SER A 57 -15.08 23.61 5.93
CA SER A 57 -15.35 23.30 4.52
C SER A 57 -14.31 23.76 3.47
N TYR A 58 -13.51 22.81 2.98
CA TYR A 58 -12.75 22.99 1.74
C TYR A 58 -13.67 22.86 0.52
N ARG A 59 -13.92 23.96 -0.20
CA ARG A 59 -14.52 23.90 -1.54
C ARG A 59 -13.42 23.70 -2.58
N ALA A 60 -13.52 22.62 -3.36
CA ALA A 60 -12.71 22.45 -4.57
C ALA A 60 -12.83 23.72 -5.42
N GLY A 61 -11.70 24.34 -5.77
CA GLY A 61 -11.64 25.58 -6.55
C GLY A 61 -11.11 26.81 -5.81
N GLN A 62 -11.09 26.83 -4.46
CA GLN A 62 -10.45 27.91 -3.68
C GLN A 62 -9.01 27.55 -3.31
N TRP A 63 -8.12 27.55 -4.31
CA TRP A 63 -6.69 27.40 -4.07
C TRP A 63 -6.09 28.75 -3.68
N PRO A 64 -5.24 28.84 -2.64
CA PRO A 64 -4.56 30.08 -2.30
C PRO A 64 -3.76 30.59 -3.50
N GLY A 65 -4.19 31.70 -4.10
CA GLY A 65 -3.48 32.38 -5.20
C GLY A 65 -4.10 32.36 -6.60
N ARG A 66 -5.34 31.86 -6.83
CA ARG A 66 -5.98 31.92 -8.17
C ARG A 66 -6.87 33.16 -8.38
N SER A 67 -6.55 33.90 -9.44
CA SER A 67 -7.40 34.94 -10.06
C SER A 67 -8.54 34.31 -10.88
N SER A 68 -9.64 35.05 -11.02
CA SER A 68 -10.98 34.70 -11.52
C SER A 68 -11.09 34.32 -13.01
N SER A 69 -10.02 33.86 -13.67
CA SER A 69 -10.06 33.46 -15.08
C SER A 69 -10.15 31.93 -15.28
N GLY A 70 -11.38 31.44 -15.35
CA GLY A 70 -11.86 30.55 -16.42
C GLY A 70 -11.25 29.16 -16.71
N SER A 71 -10.28 28.64 -15.95
CA SER A 71 -9.73 27.30 -16.22
C SER A 71 -10.29 26.23 -15.27
N SER A 72 -11.27 25.45 -15.75
CA SER A 72 -12.10 24.53 -14.96
C SER A 72 -11.46 23.15 -14.72
N VAL A 73 -10.15 23.11 -14.45
CA VAL A 73 -9.48 21.94 -13.86
C VAL A 73 -8.63 22.44 -12.70
N THR A 74 -8.90 21.91 -11.52
CA THR A 74 -8.30 22.36 -10.27
C THR A 74 -7.05 21.53 -9.93
N LEU A 75 -7.01 20.26 -10.36
CA LEU A 75 -5.85 19.37 -10.29
C LEU A 75 -5.98 18.28 -11.39
N ALA A 76 -4.89 17.98 -12.09
CA ALA A 76 -4.82 16.84 -13.02
C ALA A 76 -3.49 16.10 -12.83
N ILE A 77 -3.56 14.80 -12.57
CA ILE A 77 -2.42 13.91 -12.38
C ILE A 77 -2.60 12.71 -13.31
N THR A 78 -1.64 12.46 -14.17
CA THR A 78 -1.49 11.18 -14.89
C THR A 78 -0.19 10.57 -14.42
N ASP A 79 -0.25 9.38 -13.85
CA ASP A 79 0.91 8.74 -13.22
C ASP A 79 0.97 7.26 -13.59
N ARG A 80 2.20 6.76 -13.72
CA ARG A 80 2.52 5.37 -13.98
C ARG A 80 3.91 5.04 -13.44
N PRO A 81 4.14 3.82 -12.95
CA PRO A 81 5.46 3.45 -12.46
C PRO A 81 6.47 3.38 -13.61
N ARG A 82 7.68 3.90 -13.38
CA ARG A 82 8.82 3.73 -14.30
C ARG A 82 9.26 2.26 -14.38
N PHE A 83 9.27 1.56 -13.24
CA PHE A 83 9.69 0.17 -13.12
C PHE A 83 8.55 -0.71 -12.62
N LYS A 84 8.36 -1.86 -13.26
CA LYS A 84 7.27 -2.79 -12.93
C LYS A 84 7.52 -3.58 -11.65
N TRP A 85 8.77 -3.80 -11.27
CA TRP A 85 9.16 -4.52 -10.05
C TRP A 85 9.66 -3.52 -9.01
N ARG A 86 8.90 -3.35 -7.92
CA ARG A 86 9.24 -2.43 -6.83
C ARG A 86 8.95 -3.14 -5.52
N GLY A 87 9.98 -3.69 -4.89
CA GLY A 87 9.77 -4.57 -3.75
C GLY A 87 10.76 -4.39 -2.63
N ILE A 88 10.45 -5.06 -1.54
CA ILE A 88 11.30 -5.23 -0.36
C ILE A 88 11.47 -6.72 -0.09
N LEU A 89 12.56 -7.06 0.59
CA LEU A 89 12.78 -8.40 1.12
C LEU A 89 12.53 -8.38 2.62
N VAL A 90 11.71 -9.31 3.11
CA VAL A 90 11.53 -9.57 4.53
C VAL A 90 12.06 -10.97 4.82
N ASP A 91 13.09 -11.05 5.66
CA ASP A 91 13.68 -12.30 6.13
C ASP A 91 13.02 -12.73 7.43
N SER A 92 12.12 -13.71 7.31
CA SER A 92 11.43 -14.31 8.45
C SER A 92 12.07 -15.63 8.92
N ALA A 93 13.16 -16.04 8.28
CA ALA A 93 13.90 -17.24 8.64
C ALA A 93 14.95 -16.94 9.72
N ARG A 94 15.66 -15.81 9.64
CA ARG A 94 16.65 -15.43 10.65
C ARG A 94 16.02 -14.87 11.93
N HIS A 95 14.89 -14.20 11.79
CA HIS A 95 14.08 -13.70 12.91
C HIS A 95 12.61 -13.79 12.53
N PHE A 96 11.80 -14.42 13.38
CA PHE A 96 10.37 -14.53 13.12
C PHE A 96 9.71 -13.15 13.00
N THR A 97 8.89 -12.96 11.97
CA THR A 97 8.16 -11.71 11.72
C THR A 97 6.65 -11.95 11.94
N PRO A 98 6.05 -11.46 13.04
CA PRO A 98 4.64 -11.72 13.31
C PRO A 98 3.72 -11.26 12.17
N VAL A 99 2.63 -12.00 11.91
CA VAL A 99 1.65 -11.66 10.86
C VAL A 99 1.12 -10.22 10.97
N PRO A 100 0.83 -9.66 12.17
CA PRO A 100 0.43 -8.25 12.29
C PRO A 100 1.51 -7.27 11.79
N LEU A 101 2.80 -7.62 11.98
CA LEU A 101 3.91 -6.81 11.47
C LEU A 101 4.03 -6.91 9.95
N LEU A 102 3.87 -8.11 9.37
CA LEU A 102 3.80 -8.29 7.91
C LEU A 102 2.64 -7.48 7.30
N ALA A 103 1.47 -7.51 7.93
CA ALA A 103 0.31 -6.74 7.50
C ALA A 103 0.56 -5.23 7.54
N ARG A 104 1.26 -4.74 8.58
CA ARG A 104 1.70 -3.34 8.65
C ARG A 104 2.67 -3.02 7.52
N ILE A 105 3.68 -3.84 7.30
CA ILE A 105 4.65 -3.67 6.21
C ILE A 105 3.94 -3.58 4.85
N LEU A 106 2.98 -4.47 4.57
CA LEU A 106 2.20 -4.45 3.33
C LEU A 106 1.40 -3.14 3.16
N LYS A 107 0.80 -2.61 4.24
CA LYS A 107 0.11 -1.32 4.20
C LYS A 107 1.07 -0.16 3.90
N GLU A 108 2.23 -0.13 4.53
CA GLU A 108 3.25 0.89 4.25
C GLU A 108 3.77 0.78 2.81
N MET A 109 3.98 -0.45 2.31
CA MET A 109 4.32 -0.70 0.90
C MET A 109 3.27 -0.09 -0.05
N ALA A 110 1.98 -0.25 0.27
CA ALA A 110 0.90 0.30 -0.53
C ALA A 110 0.93 1.84 -0.57
N HIS A 111 1.20 2.50 0.57
CA HIS A 111 1.29 3.96 0.66
C HIS A 111 2.36 4.55 -0.26
N VAL A 112 3.47 3.85 -0.45
CA VAL A 112 4.56 4.26 -1.35
C VAL A 112 4.55 3.54 -2.71
N LYS A 113 3.43 2.88 -3.06
CA LYS A 113 3.23 2.18 -4.34
C LYS A 113 4.26 1.08 -4.64
N LEU A 114 4.83 0.43 -3.62
CA LEU A 114 5.56 -0.82 -3.78
C LEU A 114 4.58 -1.97 -4.07
N ASN A 115 5.01 -2.98 -4.82
CA ASN A 115 4.11 -3.98 -5.40
C ASN A 115 4.60 -5.42 -5.33
N VAL A 116 5.81 -5.67 -4.81
CA VAL A 116 6.36 -7.01 -4.58
C VAL A 116 6.87 -7.15 -3.16
N LEU A 117 6.33 -8.12 -2.42
CA LEU A 117 6.93 -8.61 -1.19
C LEU A 117 7.76 -9.84 -1.53
N HIS A 118 9.09 -9.72 -1.44
CA HIS A 118 9.97 -10.88 -1.48
C HIS A 118 10.05 -11.45 -0.05
N TRP A 119 9.23 -12.43 0.24
CA TRP A 119 9.19 -13.05 1.56
C TRP A 119 10.19 -14.19 1.64
N HIS A 120 11.35 -13.93 2.23
CA HIS A 120 12.39 -14.93 2.48
C HIS A 120 11.99 -15.74 3.73
N LEU A 121 11.25 -16.81 3.47
CA LEU A 121 10.58 -17.61 4.50
C LEU A 121 11.50 -18.63 5.17
N THR A 122 12.53 -19.13 4.48
CA THR A 122 13.35 -20.24 4.94
C THR A 122 14.84 -19.96 4.71
N ASP A 123 15.69 -20.47 5.61
CA ASP A 123 17.15 -20.37 5.52
C ASP A 123 17.77 -21.58 6.24
N ALA A 124 19.08 -21.75 6.23
CA ALA A 124 19.76 -22.86 6.90
C ALA A 124 19.50 -22.91 8.42
N VAL A 125 19.10 -21.77 9.00
CA VAL A 125 18.84 -21.64 10.44
C VAL A 125 17.39 -21.95 10.82
N ALA A 126 16.39 -21.76 9.95
CA ALA A 126 15.00 -21.99 10.33
C ALA A 126 14.06 -22.33 9.17
N PHE A 127 13.01 -23.08 9.50
CA PHE A 127 11.89 -23.42 8.63
C PHE A 127 10.56 -23.12 9.34
N PRO A 128 10.11 -21.85 9.37
CA PRO A 128 8.94 -21.40 10.14
C PRO A 128 7.59 -21.73 9.48
N LEU A 129 7.56 -22.58 8.47
CA LEU A 129 6.34 -22.95 7.75
C LEU A 129 5.69 -24.18 8.38
N ASP A 130 4.42 -24.08 8.76
CA ASP A 130 3.59 -25.20 9.18
C ASP A 130 2.72 -25.65 8.00
N LEU A 131 3.38 -26.25 7.02
CA LEU A 131 2.74 -26.86 5.86
C LEU A 131 2.38 -28.30 6.21
N LEU A 132 1.20 -28.73 5.74
CA LEU A 132 0.41 -29.92 6.11
C LEU A 132 1.14 -31.28 6.20
N ASP A 133 2.44 -31.37 5.89
CA ASP A 133 3.25 -32.57 6.03
C ASP A 133 3.93 -32.64 7.42
N PRO A 134 3.49 -33.55 8.31
CA PRO A 134 4.08 -33.73 9.63
C PRO A 134 5.56 -34.16 9.60
N SER A 135 6.05 -34.69 8.47
CA SER A 135 7.46 -35.03 8.31
C SER A 135 8.36 -33.78 8.21
N LEU A 136 7.82 -32.66 7.69
CA LEU A 136 8.52 -31.37 7.61
C LEU A 136 8.51 -30.62 8.95
N GLN A 137 7.58 -30.95 9.84
CA GLN A 137 7.55 -30.42 11.22
C GLN A 137 8.75 -30.88 12.06
N ARG A 138 9.48 -31.92 11.61
CA ARG A 138 10.74 -32.39 12.20
C ARG A 138 11.96 -31.56 11.79
N LEU A 139 11.84 -30.71 10.76
CA LEU A 139 12.92 -29.82 10.39
C LEU A 139 13.18 -28.83 11.53
N PRO A 140 14.45 -28.57 11.88
CA PRO A 140 14.76 -27.65 12.96
C PRO A 140 14.23 -26.27 12.61
N VAL A 141 13.29 -25.77 13.41
CA VAL A 141 13.12 -24.33 13.59
C VAL A 141 14.17 -23.95 14.62
N ARG A 142 15.43 -23.92 14.21
CA ARG A 142 16.48 -23.45 15.11
C ARG A 142 16.11 -22.00 15.40
N ASP A 143 15.83 -21.74 16.67
CA ASP A 143 15.37 -20.46 17.21
C ASP A 143 13.89 -20.08 16.98
N ALA A 144 12.96 -21.04 16.80
CA ALA A 144 11.60 -20.78 17.31
C ALA A 144 11.72 -20.67 18.83
N LYS A 145 11.93 -19.47 19.35
CA LYS A 145 12.04 -19.22 20.79
C LYS A 145 10.76 -19.67 21.51
N ALA A 146 9.66 -19.83 20.78
CA ALA A 146 8.42 -20.39 21.28
C ALA A 146 7.59 -21.09 20.17
N PRO A 147 6.66 -22.00 20.53
CA PRO A 147 5.81 -22.76 19.59
C PRO A 147 4.95 -21.91 18.63
N ASP A 148 4.80 -20.61 18.92
CA ASP A 148 4.02 -19.62 18.18
C ASP A 148 4.81 -18.92 17.06
N GLU A 149 6.11 -19.17 16.91
CA GLU A 149 6.96 -18.62 15.84
C GLU A 149 6.87 -19.45 14.53
N ARG A 150 5.64 -19.74 14.10
CA ARG A 150 5.34 -20.47 12.86
C ARG A 150 4.22 -19.80 12.07
N TYR A 151 4.25 -19.97 10.75
CA TYR A 151 3.18 -19.58 9.83
C TYR A 151 2.35 -20.79 9.45
N SER A 152 1.09 -20.81 9.89
CA SER A 152 0.10 -21.76 9.39
C SER A 152 -0.27 -21.48 7.94
N ALA A 153 -0.88 -22.45 7.26
CA ALA A 153 -1.45 -22.26 5.92
C ALA A 153 -2.42 -21.07 5.87
N ASP A 154 -3.27 -20.91 6.90
CA ASP A 154 -4.21 -19.79 7.01
C ASP A 154 -3.51 -18.45 7.18
N ALA A 155 -2.42 -18.40 7.96
CA ALA A 155 -1.62 -17.19 8.12
C ALA A 155 -0.96 -16.76 6.80
N VAL A 156 -0.40 -17.72 6.04
CA VAL A 156 0.18 -17.46 4.72
C VAL A 156 -0.91 -16.99 3.75
N ALA A 157 -2.06 -17.66 3.72
CA ALA A 157 -3.19 -17.29 2.87
C ALA A 157 -3.67 -15.86 3.18
N TYR A 158 -3.80 -15.50 4.46
CA TYR A 158 -4.15 -14.15 4.89
C TYR A 158 -3.17 -13.09 4.37
N VAL A 159 -1.85 -13.33 4.50
CA VAL A 159 -0.83 -12.38 4.02
C VAL A 159 -0.89 -12.23 2.50
N VAL A 160 -1.07 -13.33 1.76
CA VAL A 160 -1.20 -13.33 0.30
C VAL A 160 -2.46 -12.60 -0.16
N GLU A 161 -3.59 -12.85 0.50
CA GLU A 161 -4.86 -12.18 0.20
C GLU A 161 -4.77 -10.68 0.48
N LEU A 162 -4.23 -10.30 1.65
CA LEU A 162 -4.01 -8.91 2.01
C LEU A 162 -3.12 -8.21 0.98
N ALA A 163 -2.00 -8.81 0.59
CA ALA A 163 -1.09 -8.27 -0.42
C ALA A 163 -1.74 -8.15 -1.81
N SER A 164 -2.73 -9.00 -2.12
CA SER A 164 -3.45 -8.98 -3.40
C SER A 164 -4.49 -7.87 -3.49
N ASN A 165 -5.03 -7.44 -2.34
CA ASN A 165 -6.06 -6.41 -2.22
C ASN A 165 -5.49 -4.98 -2.12
N LEU A 166 -4.18 -4.85 -1.86
CA LEU A 166 -3.43 -3.59 -1.82
C LEU A 166 -2.81 -3.22 -3.19
#